data_AF-A0A0G1K4P2-F1
#
_entry.id   AF-A0A0G1K4P2-F1
#
_cell.length_a   1.000
_cell.length_b   1.000
_cell.length_c   1.000
_cell.angle_alpha   90.00
_cell.angle_beta   90.00
_cell.angle_gamma   90.00
#
_symmetry.space_group_name_H-M   'P 1'
#
loop_
_entity.id
_entity.type
_entity.pdbx_description
1 polymer ?
#
loop_
_entity_poly.entity_id
_entity_poly.type
_entity_poly.pdbx_seq_one_letter_code
_entity_poly.pdbx_strand_id
1 'polypeptide(L)'
;MIEEQYLTKLKSLIEQKIGKEPVKIFIYGSSLERDNFRDIDLGIEGQLSARQISELREYFEESTFPYQIDIIDFNQVMLWIKN
;
A
#
# COMPACT_ATOMS: atom_id res chain seq x y z
N MET A 1 -9.09 7.42 -12.32
CA MET A 1 -7.82 6.77 -11.92
C MET A 1 -7.24 7.54 -10.74
N ILE A 2 -6.40 6.91 -9.91
CA ILE A 2 -5.73 7.63 -8.82
C ILE A 2 -4.87 8.79 -9.33
N GLU A 3 -5.00 9.94 -8.69
CA GLU A 3 -4.23 11.14 -9.04
C GLU A 3 -2.81 11.10 -8.47
N GLU A 4 -1.84 11.66 -9.19
CA GLU A 4 -0.42 11.68 -8.84
C GLU A 4 -0.12 12.30 -7.46
N GLN A 5 -0.92 13.29 -7.05
CA GLN A 5 -0.79 13.90 -5.73
C GLN A 5 -0.99 12.88 -4.59
N TYR A 6 -1.91 11.93 -4.77
CA TYR A 6 -2.17 10.88 -3.79
C TYR A 6 -1.07 9.81 -3.80
N LEU A 7 -0.50 9.50 -4.97
CA LEU A 7 0.68 8.64 -5.10
C LEU A 7 1.88 9.20 -4.34
N THR A 8 2.16 10.50 -4.55
CA THR A 8 3.27 11.20 -3.89
C THR A 8 3.04 11.26 -2.38
N LYS A 9 1.79 11.49 -1.95
CA LYS A 9 1.44 11.51 -0.54
C LYS A 9 1.61 10.13 0.09
N LEU A 10 1.14 9.06 -0.54
CA LEU A 10 1.31 7.68 -0.05
C LEU A 10 2.77 7.34 0.14
N LYS A 11 3.59 7.59 -0.89
CA LYS A 11 5.05 7.37 -0.82
C LYS A 11 5.67 8.09 0.38
N SER A 12 5.36 9.38 0.54
CA SER A 12 5.89 10.19 1.65
C SER A 12 5.46 9.66 3.03
N LEU A 13 4.19 9.25 3.18
CA LEU A 13 3.66 8.72 4.43
C LEU A 13 4.32 7.38 4.79
N ILE A 14 4.49 6.51 3.80
CA ILE A 14 5.15 5.21 4.00
C ILE A 14 6.61 5.43 4.40
N GLU A 15 7.37 6.24 3.64
CA GLU A 15 8.77 6.56 3.94
C GLU A 15 8.94 7.19 5.35
N GLN A 16 7.99 8.01 5.81
CA GLN A 16 8.02 8.54 7.17
C GLN A 16 7.83 7.48 8.25
N LYS A 17 7.06 6.42 7.98
CA LYS A 17 6.76 5.35 8.95
C LYS A 17 7.81 4.26 8.97
N ILE A 18 8.28 3.83 7.81
CA ILE A 18 9.26 2.73 7.73
C ILE A 18 10.71 3.23 7.65
N GLY A 19 10.94 4.54 7.45
CA GLY A 19 12.28 5.10 7.27
C GLY A 19 12.87 4.76 5.90
N LYS A 20 14.20 4.60 5.85
CA LYS A 20 14.95 4.31 4.62
C LYS A 20 15.13 2.82 4.33
N GLU A 21 14.25 1.98 4.85
CA GLU A 21 14.29 0.55 4.59
C GLU A 21 14.16 0.28 3.08
N PRO A 22 14.93 -0.67 2.51
CA PRO A 22 14.88 -0.99 1.09
C PRO A 22 13.59 -1.77 0.79
N VAL A 23 12.50 -1.04 0.55
CA VAL A 23 11.21 -1.61 0.15
C VAL A 23 10.85 -1.21 -1.27
N LYS A 24 10.14 -2.10 -1.95
CA LYS A 24 9.40 -1.79 -3.17
C LYS A 24 7.95 -1.58 -2.80
N ILE A 25 7.38 -0.50 -3.33
CA ILE A 25 5.97 -0.16 -3.18
C ILE A 25 5.36 -0.14 -4.57
N PHE A 26 4.20 -0.76 -4.72
CA PHE A 26 3.47 -0.77 -5.97
C PHE A 26 1.97 -0.74 -5.70
N ILE A 27 1.25 -0.07 -6.58
CA ILE A 27 -0.20 0.00 -6.53
C ILE A 27 -0.73 -0.89 -7.64
N TYR A 28 -1.84 -1.56 -7.37
CA TYR A 28 -2.54 -2.39 -8.34
C TYR A 28 -4.04 -2.32 -8.10
N GLY A 29 -4.78 -3.12 -8.86
CA GLY A 29 -6.22 -3.18 -8.75
C GLY A 29 -6.93 -1.98 -9.37
N SER A 30 -8.15 -1.75 -8.90
CA SER A 30 -9.12 -0.92 -9.61
C SER A 30 -8.76 0.57 -9.67
N SER A 31 -7.92 1.04 -8.75
CA SER A 31 -7.46 2.43 -8.66
C SER A 31 -6.66 2.89 -9.88
N LEU A 32 -6.04 1.96 -10.63
CA LEU A 32 -5.29 2.25 -11.85
C LEU A 32 -6.14 2.32 -13.11
N GLU A 33 -7.35 1.77 -13.10
CA GLU A 33 -8.16 1.60 -14.31
C GLU A 33 -9.49 2.35 -14.25
N ARG A 34 -9.98 2.65 -13.04
CA ARG A 34 -11.32 3.21 -12.83
C ARG A 34 -11.26 4.63 -12.30
N ASP A 35 -12.24 5.42 -12.68
CA ASP A 35 -12.47 6.76 -12.12
C ASP A 35 -13.20 6.71 -10.78
N ASN A 36 -14.03 5.69 -10.59
CA ASN A 36 -14.74 5.43 -9.33
C ASN A 36 -14.18 4.15 -8.69
N PHE A 37 -13.25 4.32 -7.76
CA PHE A 37 -12.70 3.25 -6.91
C PHE A 37 -12.84 3.68 -5.44
N ARG A 38 -12.91 2.71 -4.54
CA ARG A 38 -13.11 2.96 -3.09
C ARG A 38 -11.81 2.80 -2.31
N ASP A 39 -10.99 1.86 -2.74
CA ASP A 39 -9.76 1.42 -2.11
C ASP A 39 -8.58 1.47 -3.06
N ILE A 40 -7.39 1.57 -2.47
CA ILE A 40 -6.11 1.48 -3.14
C ILE A 40 -5.40 0.26 -2.57
N ASP A 41 -5.22 -0.75 -3.42
CA ASP A 41 -4.42 -1.92 -3.09
C ASP A 41 -2.94 -1.55 -3.20
N LEU A 42 -2.26 -1.51 -2.05
CA LEU A 42 -0.87 -1.11 -1.93
C LEU A 42 -0.01 -2.31 -1.51
N GLY A 43 0.75 -2.80 -2.47
CA GLY A 43 1.71 -3.88 -2.28
C GLY A 43 3.02 -3.36 -1.73
N ILE A 44 3.54 -4.05 -0.72
CA ILE A 44 4.86 -3.79 -0.15
C ILE A 44 5.69 -5.08 -0.16
N GLU A 45 6.88 -5.00 -0.74
CA GLU A 45 7.87 -6.08 -0.76
C GLU A 45 9.19 -5.56 -0.22
N GLY A 46 9.85 -6.29 0.69
CA GLY A 46 11.13 -5.88 1.25
C GLY A 46 11.30 -6.29 2.71
N GLN A 47 12.37 -5.78 3.34
CA GLN A 47 12.76 -6.16 4.70
C GLN A 47 11.93 -5.41 5.76
N LEU A 48 10.64 -5.69 5.82
CA LEU A 48 9.77 -5.22 6.89
C LEU A 48 9.40 -6.38 7.82
N SER A 49 9.46 -6.13 9.12
CA SER A 49 8.89 -7.05 10.11
C SER A 49 7.36 -7.05 10.03
N ALA A 50 6.75 -8.16 10.43
CA ALA A 50 5.30 -8.27 10.54
C ALA A 50 4.68 -7.15 11.41
N ARG A 51 5.42 -6.69 12.43
CA ARG A 51 5.03 -5.56 13.27
C ARG A 51 4.95 -4.25 12.48
N GLN A 52 5.96 -3.94 11.66
CA GLN A 52 5.95 -2.73 10.82
C GLN A 52 4.80 -2.75 9.80
N ILE A 53 4.49 -3.93 9.23
CA ILE A 53 3.33 -4.09 8.35
C ILE A 53 2.02 -3.84 9.12
N SER A 54 1.87 -4.38 10.35
CA SER A 54 0.71 -4.13 11.21
C SER A 54 0.55 -2.65 11.55
N GLU A 55 1.62 -1.99 11.96
CA GLU A 55 1.62 -0.56 12.30
C GLU A 55 1.27 0.31 11.08
N LEU A 56 1.69 -0.07 9.87
CA LEU A 56 1.27 0.60 8.65
C LEU A 56 -0.23 0.41 8.36
N ARG A 57 -0.76 -0.80 8.55
CA ARG A 57 -2.20 -1.08 8.37
C ARG A 57 -3.05 -0.25 9.33
N GLU A 58 -2.72 -0.32 10.62
CA GLU A 58 -3.38 0.47 11.68
C GLU A 58 -3.31 1.97 11.36
N TYR A 59 -2.15 2.47 10.93
CA TYR A 59 -2.00 3.87 10.55
C TYR A 59 -2.97 4.29 9.45
N PHE A 60 -3.12 3.49 8.38
CA PHE A 60 -3.99 3.86 7.28
C PHE A 60 -5.48 3.64 7.57
N GLU A 61 -5.83 2.64 8.39
CA GLU A 61 -7.19 2.43 8.89
C GLU A 61 -7.70 3.63 9.70
N GLU A 62 -6.83 4.24 10.52
CA GLU A 62 -7.15 5.43 11.32
C GLU A 62 -6.86 6.76 10.61
N SER A 63 -6.28 6.71 9.40
CA SER A 63 -5.87 7.92 8.70
C SER A 63 -7.06 8.70 8.11
N THR A 64 -6.90 10.01 7.98
CA THR A 64 -7.81 10.86 7.20
C THR A 64 -7.50 10.82 5.70
N PHE A 65 -6.86 9.76 5.21
CA PHE A 65 -6.54 9.66 3.79
C PHE A 65 -7.85 9.54 2.99
N PRO A 66 -7.99 10.19 1.82
CA PRO A 66 -9.28 10.24 1.11
C PRO A 66 -9.78 8.90 0.55
N TYR A 67 -8.96 7.86 0.61
CA TYR A 67 -9.25 6.52 0.11
C TYR A 67 -8.91 5.50 1.19
N GLN A 68 -9.63 4.37 1.20
CA GLN A 68 -9.24 3.22 1.99
C GLN A 68 -7.95 2.63 1.40
N ILE A 69 -6.96 2.34 2.25
CA ILE A 69 -5.71 1.72 1.79
C ILE A 69 -5.69 0.29 2.30
N ASP A 70 -5.61 -0.67 1.39
CA ASP A 70 -5.36 -2.07 1.74
C ASP A 70 -3.87 -2.38 1.56
N ILE A 71 -3.18 -2.69 2.66
CA ILE A 71 -1.76 -3.03 2.63
C ILE A 71 -1.57 -4.54 2.52
N ILE A 72 -0.92 -4.93 1.45
CA ILE A 72 -0.65 -6.33 1.14
C ILE A 72 0.86 -6.57 1.24
N ASP A 73 1.24 -7.48 2.14
CA ASP A 73 2.62 -7.90 2.34
C ASP A 73 3.00 -8.96 1.31
N PHE A 74 3.72 -8.54 0.27
CA PHE A 74 4.15 -9.43 -0.81
C PHE A 74 5.26 -10.38 -0.41
N ASN A 75 5.88 -10.21 0.77
CA ASN A 75 6.76 -11.25 1.30
C ASN A 75 5.98 -12.51 1.68
N GLN A 76 4.66 -12.40 1.90
CA GLN A 76 3.79 -13.49 2.33
C GLN A 76 2.72 -13.88 1.31
N VAL A 77 2.64 -13.19 0.17
CA VAL A 77 1.71 -13.55 -0.90
C VAL A 77 2.18 -14.87 -1.52
N MET A 78 1.42 -15.93 -1.26
CA MET A 78 1.60 -17.20 -1.94
C MET A 78 0.92 -17.11 -3.31
N LEU A 79 1.70 -17.21 -4.40
CA LEU A 79 1.19 -17.11 -5.76
C LEU A 79 0.33 -18.35 -6.10
N TRP A 80 -0.99 -18.24 -5.95
CA TRP A 80 -1.93 -19.25 -6.44
C TRP A 80 -2.44 -18.83 -7.82
N ILE A 81 -1.76 -19.25 -8.88
CA ILE A 81 -2.34 -19.21 -10.22
C ILE A 81 -3.20 -20.46 -10.38
N LYS A 82 -4.52 -20.30 -10.35
CA LYS A 82 -5.42 -21.34 -10.88
C LYS A 82 -5.30 -21.31 -12.40
N ASN A 83 -4.75 -22.39 -12.96
CA ASN A 83 -4.96 -22.76 -14.36
C ASN A 83 -6.42 -23.14 -14.60
#